data_AF-Q2FVI3-F1
#
_entry.id   AF-Q2FVI3-F1
#
_cell.length_a   1.000
_cell.length_b   1.000
_cell.length_c   1.000
_cell.angle_alpha   90.00
_cell.angle_beta   90.00
_cell.angle_gamma   90.00
#
_symmetry.space_group_name_H-M   'P 1'
#
loop_
_entity.id
_entity.type
_entity.pdbx_description
1 polymer ?
#
loop_
_entity_poly.entity_id
_entity_poly.type
_entity_poly.pdbx_seq_one_letter_code
_entity_poly.pdbx_strand_id
1 'polypeptide(L)'
;MMLQYNNQHIPATEIMRHWPTHPNNPHKGYVGHHLFIKLGNYHQTIFPEAYVPFLQKYNPNIVDGTGKSLEDLKGIIDQGQPVLIYHTNLGSKPLLRVFRFDNKPAKQVSNIHVTLLIGYDDYYYYYIDPLWSHIRRGLVLPAIIPNRKQIIKIRKEKMEYSFNSPGRKCIYVQPHSYTIENQQQNKHT
;
A
#
# COMPACT_ATOMS: atom_id res chain seq x y z
N MET A 1 9.62 1.44 -2.58
CA MET A 1 9.89 0.82 -1.27
C MET A 1 9.71 -0.70 -1.30
N MET A 2 8.49 -1.26 -1.38
CA MET A 2 8.30 -2.73 -1.38
C MET A 2 9.11 -3.46 -2.46
N LEU A 3 9.09 -2.96 -3.71
CA LEU A 3 9.90 -3.48 -4.82
C LEU A 3 11.41 -3.37 -4.56
N GLN A 4 11.88 -2.21 -4.09
CA GLN A 4 13.29 -2.00 -3.75
C GLN A 4 13.76 -2.94 -2.64
N TYR A 5 12.91 -3.19 -1.64
CA TYR A 5 13.17 -4.15 -0.57
C TYR A 5 13.29 -5.59 -1.10
N ASN A 6 12.63 -5.90 -2.21
CA ASN A 6 12.70 -7.19 -2.90
C ASN A 6 13.68 -7.18 -4.09
N ASN A 7 14.69 -6.30 -4.07
CA ASN A 7 15.74 -6.16 -5.10
C ASN A 7 15.25 -5.75 -6.50
N GLN A 8 14.04 -5.21 -6.63
CA GLN A 8 13.59 -4.53 -7.86
C GLN A 8 13.80 -3.00 -7.72
N HIS A 9 14.91 -2.50 -8.26
CA HIS A 9 15.31 -1.09 -8.19
C HIS A 9 14.55 -0.20 -9.20
N ILE A 10 13.22 -0.18 -9.10
CA ILE A 10 12.35 0.63 -9.95
C ILE A 10 12.01 1.94 -9.23
N PRO A 11 12.29 3.12 -9.84
CA PRO A 11 11.94 4.39 -9.23
C PRO A 11 10.41 4.60 -9.24
N ALA A 12 9.88 5.28 -8.22
CA ALA A 12 8.44 5.53 -8.11
C ALA A 12 7.88 6.29 -9.32
N THR A 13 8.67 7.18 -9.93
CA THR A 13 8.31 7.93 -11.14
C THR A 13 8.05 7.03 -12.34
N GLU A 14 8.78 5.92 -12.46
CA GLU A 14 8.60 4.95 -13.55
C GLU A 14 7.28 4.19 -13.40
N ILE A 15 6.94 3.82 -12.16
CA ILE A 15 5.65 3.19 -11.81
C ILE A 15 4.48 4.15 -12.10
N MET A 16 4.57 5.40 -11.62
CA MET A 16 3.52 6.41 -11.79
C MET A 16 3.27 6.79 -13.26
N ARG A 17 4.29 6.67 -14.11
CA ARG A 17 4.19 6.95 -15.54
C ARG A 17 3.43 5.86 -16.31
N HIS A 18 3.50 4.62 -15.86
CA HIS A 18 3.06 3.46 -16.65
C HIS A 18 1.92 2.64 -16.03
N TRP A 19 1.51 2.94 -14.79
CA TRP A 19 0.38 2.25 -14.18
C TRP A 19 -0.90 2.38 -15.01
N PRO A 20 -1.85 1.44 -14.90
CA PRO A 20 -3.13 1.60 -15.57
C PRO A 20 -3.84 2.85 -15.01
N THR A 21 -4.56 3.57 -15.87
CA THR A 21 -5.36 4.75 -15.47
C THR A 21 -6.82 4.53 -15.86
N HIS A 22 -7.73 5.16 -15.12
CA HIS A 22 -9.16 5.14 -15.44
C HIS A 22 -9.82 6.49 -15.13
N PRO A 23 -10.80 6.96 -15.93
CA PRO A 23 -11.42 8.27 -15.68
C PRO A 23 -12.10 8.45 -14.31
N ASN A 24 -12.69 7.37 -13.76
CA ASN A 24 -13.50 7.41 -12.54
C ASN A 24 -13.62 6.09 -11.75
N ASN A 25 -12.90 5.02 -12.09
CA ASN A 25 -13.07 3.71 -11.44
C ASN A 25 -11.73 3.13 -10.98
N PRO A 26 -11.39 3.21 -9.67
CA PRO A 26 -10.11 2.72 -9.13
C PRO A 26 -9.92 1.21 -9.23
N HIS A 27 -11.00 0.46 -9.46
CA HIS A 27 -11.00 -0.98 -9.76
C HIS A 27 -10.42 -1.32 -11.15
N LYS A 28 -10.26 -0.33 -12.03
CA LYS A 28 -9.77 -0.50 -13.41
C LYS A 28 -8.44 0.19 -13.69
N GLY A 29 -8.00 1.06 -12.79
CA GLY A 29 -6.77 1.84 -12.93
C GLY A 29 -6.79 3.06 -12.03
N TYR A 30 -5.65 3.74 -11.94
CA TYR A 30 -5.51 4.96 -11.14
C TYR A 30 -6.47 6.06 -11.62
N VAL A 31 -7.25 6.58 -10.68
CA VAL A 31 -8.15 7.71 -10.88
C VAL A 31 -7.49 8.98 -10.33
N GLY A 32 -7.46 10.04 -11.12
CA GLY A 32 -6.86 11.32 -10.74
C GLY A 32 -5.58 11.62 -11.51
N HIS A 33 -4.81 12.58 -11.01
CA HIS A 33 -3.52 12.93 -11.59
C HIS A 33 -2.47 12.91 -10.48
N HIS A 34 -1.34 12.26 -10.70
CA HIS A 34 -0.31 12.10 -9.66
C HIS A 34 0.36 13.42 -9.25
N LEU A 35 0.25 14.48 -10.06
CA LEU A 35 0.73 15.84 -9.75
C LEU A 35 -0.36 16.83 -9.34
N PHE A 36 -1.64 16.53 -9.59
CA PHE A 36 -2.72 17.51 -9.40
C PHE A 36 -3.94 16.86 -8.77
N ILE A 37 -4.50 17.54 -7.76
CA ILE A 37 -5.76 17.09 -7.16
C ILE A 37 -6.87 17.34 -8.18
N LYS A 38 -7.48 16.26 -8.68
CA LYS A 38 -8.67 16.37 -9.52
C LYS A 38 -9.81 16.94 -8.69
N LEU A 39 -10.27 18.14 -9.02
CA LEU A 39 -11.45 18.74 -8.41
C LEU A 39 -12.70 17.92 -8.77
N GLY A 40 -13.60 17.75 -7.80
CA GLY A 40 -14.86 17.02 -7.97
C GLY A 40 -14.97 15.74 -7.15
N ASN A 41 -16.00 14.94 -7.45
CA ASN A 41 -16.32 13.72 -6.71
C ASN A 41 -15.59 12.49 -7.29
N TYR A 42 -14.26 12.52 -7.24
CA TYR A 42 -13.40 11.40 -7.68
C TYR A 42 -12.72 10.72 -6.51
N HIS A 43 -12.73 9.39 -6.49
CA HIS A 43 -11.97 8.61 -5.53
C HIS A 43 -10.56 8.42 -6.05
N GLN A 44 -9.66 9.35 -5.71
CA GLN A 44 -8.33 9.40 -6.31
C GLN A 44 -7.40 8.34 -5.73
N THR A 45 -7.38 7.17 -6.35
CA THR A 45 -6.60 6.00 -5.94
C THR A 45 -6.52 4.99 -7.08
N ILE A 46 -5.82 3.88 -6.84
CA ILE A 46 -5.89 2.63 -7.62
C ILE A 46 -6.10 1.50 -6.61
N PHE A 47 -6.96 0.54 -6.89
CA PHE A 47 -7.15 -0.62 -6.00
C PHE A 47 -6.27 -1.81 -6.39
N PRO A 48 -5.98 -2.73 -5.45
CA PRO A 48 -5.11 -3.88 -5.70
C PRO A 48 -5.45 -4.69 -6.96
N GLU A 49 -6.73 -4.96 -7.23
CA GLU A 49 -7.16 -5.72 -8.41
C GLU A 49 -6.72 -5.10 -9.74
N ALA A 50 -6.65 -3.76 -9.83
CA ALA A 50 -6.12 -3.07 -11.01
C ALA A 50 -4.59 -2.97 -10.97
N TYR A 51 -4.01 -2.85 -9.77
CA TYR A 51 -2.61 -2.49 -9.60
C TYR A 51 -1.67 -3.70 -9.66
N VAL A 52 -2.06 -4.82 -9.06
CA VAL A 52 -1.25 -6.03 -8.95
C VAL A 52 -0.86 -6.59 -10.33
N PRO A 53 -1.76 -6.72 -11.32
CA PRO A 53 -1.37 -7.16 -12.66
C PRO A 53 -0.30 -6.28 -13.31
N PHE A 54 -0.32 -4.97 -13.05
CA PHE A 54 0.73 -4.06 -13.51
C PHE A 54 2.04 -4.27 -12.74
N LEU A 55 1.99 -4.39 -11.41
CA LEU A 55 3.16 -4.60 -10.57
C LEU A 55 3.85 -5.94 -10.85
N GLN A 56 3.08 -6.97 -11.24
CA GLN A 56 3.58 -8.30 -11.58
C GLN A 56 4.52 -8.30 -12.80
N LYS A 57 4.52 -7.25 -13.62
CA LYS A 57 5.54 -7.04 -14.67
C LYS A 57 6.95 -6.84 -14.10
N TYR A 58 7.06 -6.33 -12.87
CA TYR A 58 8.33 -6.12 -12.18
C TYR A 58 8.68 -7.25 -11.22
N ASN A 59 7.68 -7.84 -10.57
CA ASN A 59 7.85 -8.97 -9.66
C ASN A 59 6.62 -9.90 -9.73
N PRO A 60 6.72 -11.09 -10.35
CA PRO A 60 5.59 -11.98 -10.55
C PRO A 60 5.00 -12.53 -9.23
N ASN A 61 5.76 -12.47 -8.13
CA ASN A 61 5.33 -12.93 -6.81
C ASN A 61 4.47 -11.89 -6.06
N ILE A 62 4.13 -10.75 -6.66
CA ILE A 62 3.23 -9.78 -6.04
C ILE A 62 1.80 -10.33 -6.01
N VAL A 63 1.17 -10.25 -4.85
CA VAL A 63 -0.15 -10.80 -4.56
C VAL A 63 -1.12 -9.69 -4.13
N ASP A 64 -2.34 -9.73 -4.67
CA ASP A 64 -3.48 -9.02 -4.10
C ASP A 64 -3.95 -9.77 -2.85
N GLY A 65 -3.66 -9.19 -1.68
CA GLY A 65 -4.03 -9.77 -0.39
C GLY A 65 -5.37 -9.28 0.14
N THR A 66 -6.16 -8.55 -0.67
CA THR A 66 -7.41 -7.94 -0.22
C THR A 66 -8.30 -8.94 0.51
N GLY A 67 -8.73 -8.57 1.73
CA GLY A 67 -9.54 -9.41 2.61
C GLY A 67 -8.77 -10.01 3.79
N LYS A 68 -7.44 -10.13 3.71
CA LYS A 68 -6.59 -10.56 4.83
C LYS A 68 -6.75 -9.65 6.05
N SER A 69 -6.79 -10.24 7.23
CA SER A 69 -6.78 -9.53 8.50
C SER A 69 -5.39 -9.00 8.83
N LEU A 70 -5.28 -8.04 9.76
CA LEU A 70 -3.97 -7.60 10.25
C LEU A 70 -3.19 -8.71 10.95
N GLU A 71 -3.87 -9.75 11.46
CA GLU A 71 -3.22 -10.95 12.01
C GLU A 71 -2.55 -11.76 10.90
N ASP A 72 -3.24 -11.98 9.78
CA ASP A 72 -2.66 -12.64 8.60
C ASP A 72 -1.44 -11.87 8.07
N LEU A 73 -1.48 -10.53 8.15
CA LEU A 73 -0.37 -9.68 7.72
C LEU A 73 0.86 -9.80 8.63
N LYS A 74 0.69 -10.11 9.92
CA LYS A 74 1.84 -10.40 10.80
C LYS A 74 2.62 -11.60 10.30
N GLY A 75 1.94 -12.68 9.92
CA GLY A 75 2.60 -13.87 9.38
C GLY A 75 3.40 -13.60 8.10
N ILE A 76 3.01 -12.61 7.30
CA ILE A 76 3.77 -12.16 6.11
C ILE A 76 5.00 -11.35 6.54
N ILE A 77 4.84 -10.47 7.53
CA ILE A 77 5.94 -9.67 8.12
C ILE A 77 6.97 -10.57 8.79
N ASP A 78 6.54 -11.60 9.52
CA ASP A 78 7.41 -12.57 10.19
C ASP A 78 8.25 -13.37 9.20
N GLN A 79 7.75 -13.54 7.98
CA GLN A 79 8.49 -14.12 6.84
C GLN A 79 9.36 -13.09 6.10
N GLY A 80 9.57 -11.92 6.71
CA GLY A 80 10.48 -10.88 6.23
C GLY A 80 9.90 -10.02 5.12
N GLN A 81 8.60 -10.07 4.83
CA GLN A 81 7.99 -9.30 3.74
C GLN A 81 7.16 -8.11 4.26
N PRO A 82 7.43 -6.87 3.81
CA PRO A 82 6.57 -5.74 4.13
C PRO A 82 5.27 -5.83 3.33
N VAL A 83 4.22 -5.19 3.84
CA VAL A 83 2.87 -5.22 3.24
C VAL A 83 2.41 -3.81 2.91
N LEU A 84 2.09 -3.54 1.66
CA LEU A 84 1.42 -2.30 1.27
C LEU A 84 -0.05 -2.39 1.70
N ILE A 85 -0.52 -1.44 2.49
CA ILE A 85 -1.88 -1.44 3.05
C ILE A 85 -2.63 -0.16 2.66
N TYR A 86 -3.95 -0.29 2.50
CA TYR A 86 -4.86 0.83 2.35
C TYR A 86 -5.59 1.03 3.66
N HIS A 87 -5.37 2.17 4.30
CA HIS A 87 -5.98 2.49 5.58
C HIS A 87 -6.35 3.97 5.63
N THR A 88 -7.12 4.42 6.63
CA THR A 88 -7.43 5.86 6.76
C THR A 88 -6.17 6.68 7.06
N ASN A 89 -6.05 7.89 6.49
CA ASN A 89 -4.91 8.77 6.72
C ASN A 89 -4.63 8.97 8.23
N LEU A 90 -3.42 8.62 8.68
CA LEU A 90 -2.99 8.61 10.11
C LEU A 90 -3.94 7.90 11.10
N GLY A 91 -4.72 6.93 10.62
CA GLY A 91 -5.74 6.25 11.41
C GLY A 91 -6.90 7.16 11.84
N SER A 92 -7.19 8.20 11.05
CA SER A 92 -8.34 9.09 11.27
C SER A 92 -9.68 8.35 11.11
N LYS A 93 -10.78 8.95 11.57
CA LYS A 93 -12.11 8.37 11.38
C LYS A 93 -12.41 8.21 9.87
N PRO A 94 -12.98 7.10 9.40
CA PRO A 94 -13.32 6.92 8.00
C PRO A 94 -14.38 7.93 7.55
N LEU A 95 -14.12 8.60 6.43
CA LEU A 95 -15.05 9.52 5.81
C LEU A 95 -15.78 8.81 4.68
N LEU A 96 -17.03 8.43 4.91
CA LEU A 96 -17.83 7.70 3.92
C LEU A 96 -18.42 8.68 2.90
N ARG A 97 -18.19 8.41 1.61
CA ARG A 97 -18.70 9.20 0.48
C ARG A 97 -19.22 8.28 -0.61
N VAL A 98 -20.24 8.71 -1.33
CA VAL A 98 -20.73 8.02 -2.52
C VAL A 98 -20.05 8.61 -3.75
N PHE A 99 -19.28 7.79 -4.44
CA PHE A 99 -18.66 8.09 -5.73
C PHE A 99 -19.47 7.46 -6.87
N ARG A 100 -19.18 7.83 -8.12
CA ARG A 100 -19.77 7.20 -9.31
C ARG A 100 -18.69 6.44 -10.08
N PHE A 101 -18.68 5.13 -9.94
CA PHE A 101 -17.78 4.23 -10.67
C PHE A 101 -18.54 3.66 -11.87
N ASP A 102 -18.13 3.97 -13.10
CA ASP A 102 -18.83 3.56 -14.32
C ASP A 102 -20.34 3.85 -14.26
N ASN A 103 -20.70 5.07 -13.85
CA ASN A 103 -22.07 5.55 -13.65
C ASN A 103 -22.88 4.86 -12.54
N LYS A 104 -22.31 3.88 -11.83
CA LYS A 104 -22.93 3.21 -10.68
C LYS A 104 -22.49 3.87 -9.36
N PRO A 105 -23.41 4.10 -8.41
CA PRO A 105 -23.06 4.63 -7.10
C PRO A 105 -22.22 3.60 -6.31
N ALA A 106 -21.12 4.06 -5.72
CA ALA A 106 -20.24 3.24 -4.90
C ALA A 106 -19.90 3.98 -3.60
N LYS A 107 -20.27 3.40 -2.45
CA LYS A 107 -19.93 3.94 -1.13
C LYS A 107 -18.49 3.54 -0.79
N GLN A 108 -17.62 4.53 -0.57
CA GLN A 108 -16.21 4.31 -0.28
C GLN A 108 -15.74 5.20 0.87
N VAL A 109 -14.62 4.82 1.48
CA VAL A 109 -13.86 5.67 2.40
C VAL A 109 -13.03 6.66 1.59
N SER A 110 -13.29 7.96 1.71
CA SER A 110 -12.66 8.99 0.89
C SER A 110 -11.28 9.44 1.39
N ASN A 111 -10.98 9.21 2.67
CA ASN A 111 -9.69 9.54 3.30
C ASN A 111 -8.74 8.35 3.40
N ILE A 112 -8.82 7.42 2.44
CA ILE A 112 -7.84 6.33 2.33
C ILE A 112 -6.45 6.89 2.02
N HIS A 113 -5.45 6.19 2.51
CA HIS A 113 -4.03 6.43 2.29
C HIS A 113 -3.32 5.09 2.13
N VAL A 114 -2.27 5.09 1.30
CA VAL A 114 -1.50 3.89 0.98
C VAL A 114 -0.13 4.00 1.63
N THR A 115 0.17 3.05 2.52
CA THR A 115 1.43 3.03 3.27
C THR A 115 2.07 1.64 3.25
N LEU A 116 3.31 1.55 3.69
CA LEU A 116 4.03 0.27 3.79
C LEU A 116 4.09 -0.18 5.25
N LEU A 117 3.32 -1.19 5.62
CA LEU A 117 3.43 -1.87 6.91
C LEU A 117 4.72 -2.69 6.97
N ILE A 118 5.52 -2.51 8.01
CA ILE A 118 6.88 -3.06 8.10
C ILE A 118 7.17 -3.85 9.38
N GLY A 119 6.28 -3.79 10.37
CA GLY A 119 6.54 -4.40 11.67
C GLY A 119 5.41 -4.20 12.65
N TYR A 120 5.51 -4.89 13.77
CA TYR A 120 4.61 -4.77 14.90
C TYR A 120 5.33 -5.17 16.18
N ASP A 121 4.78 -4.76 17.32
CA ASP A 121 5.12 -5.28 18.65
C ASP A 121 3.81 -5.67 19.37
N ASP A 122 3.84 -5.82 20.69
CA ASP A 122 2.66 -6.18 21.49
C ASP A 122 1.52 -5.14 21.40
N TYR A 123 1.84 -3.86 21.17
CA TYR A 123 0.89 -2.74 21.28
C TYR A 123 0.72 -1.92 19.99
N TYR A 124 1.70 -1.97 19.09
CA TYR A 124 1.79 -1.09 17.93
C TYR A 124 2.04 -1.85 16.63
N TYR A 125 1.55 -1.25 15.54
CA TYR A 125 2.05 -1.49 14.19
C TYR A 125 2.98 -0.34 13.78
N TYR A 126 3.96 -0.67 12.94
CA TYR A 126 4.93 0.25 12.37
C TYR A 126 4.75 0.27 10.85
N TYR A 127 4.62 1.47 10.28
CA TYR A 127 4.49 1.64 8.84
C TYR A 127 5.29 2.84 8.34
N ILE A 128 5.66 2.82 7.06
CA ILE A 128 6.32 3.92 6.37
C ILE A 128 5.28 4.70 5.56
N ASP A 129 5.19 5.99 5.82
CA ASP A 129 4.30 6.89 5.10
C ASP A 129 5.07 7.67 3.99
N PRO A 130 4.69 7.54 2.71
CA PRO A 130 5.37 8.23 1.62
C PRO A 130 5.14 9.75 1.59
N LEU A 131 4.14 10.30 2.29
CA LEU A 131 3.78 11.72 2.26
C LEU A 131 4.30 12.54 3.45
N TRP A 132 4.83 11.91 4.49
CA TRP A 132 5.18 12.59 5.76
C TRP A 132 6.67 12.98 5.91
N SER A 133 7.32 13.42 4.83
CA SER A 133 8.46 14.35 4.97
C SER A 133 7.92 15.78 5.10
N HIS A 134 7.47 16.16 6.29
CA HIS A 134 6.99 17.52 6.54
C HIS A 134 8.07 18.57 6.26
N ILE A 135 7.97 19.23 5.11
CA ILE A 135 8.58 20.53 4.85
C ILE A 135 7.44 21.54 4.87
N ARG A 136 7.37 22.35 5.93
CA ARG A 136 6.56 23.59 6.15
C ARG A 136 5.16 23.68 5.48
N ARG A 137 4.13 23.96 6.31
CA ARG A 137 2.73 24.29 5.96
C ARG A 137 2.50 24.64 4.48
N GLY A 138 1.95 23.69 3.71
CA GLY A 138 1.37 23.94 2.39
C GLY A 138 2.04 23.24 1.20
N LEU A 139 3.25 22.68 1.35
CA LEU A 139 3.93 21.97 0.27
C LEU A 139 4.02 20.46 0.58
N VAL A 140 3.26 19.65 -0.16
CA VAL A 140 3.42 18.18 -0.16
C VAL A 140 4.44 17.84 -1.25
N LEU A 141 5.70 17.63 -0.87
CA LEU A 141 6.63 16.94 -1.75
C LEU A 141 6.45 15.44 -1.48
N PRO A 142 6.19 14.61 -2.51
CA PRO A 142 6.28 13.17 -2.33
C PRO A 142 7.69 12.89 -1.81
N ALA A 143 7.83 12.10 -0.75
CA ALA A 143 9.15 11.69 -0.30
C ALA A 143 9.73 10.73 -1.34
N ILE A 144 10.41 11.27 -2.35
CA ILE A 144 11.02 10.52 -3.45
C ILE A 144 12.17 9.63 -2.91
N ILE A 145 12.71 9.96 -1.74
CA ILE A 145 13.79 9.23 -1.08
C ILE A 145 13.31 8.72 0.29
N PRO A 146 13.24 7.39 0.51
CA PRO A 146 12.93 6.81 1.82
C PRO A 146 13.94 7.28 2.86
N ASN A 147 13.48 7.89 3.96
CA ASN A 147 14.32 8.22 5.10
C ASN A 147 13.75 7.62 6.39
N ARG A 148 14.63 7.35 7.38
CA ARG A 148 14.24 6.73 8.66
C ARG A 148 13.21 7.53 9.47
N LYS A 149 13.00 8.82 9.15
CA LYS A 149 12.02 9.69 9.84
C LYS A 149 10.57 9.47 9.38
N GLN A 150 10.35 8.60 8.39
CA GLN A 150 9.01 8.30 7.85
C GLN A 150 8.33 7.10 8.54
N ILE A 151 8.99 6.47 9.52
CA ILE A 151 8.40 5.37 10.28
C ILE A 151 7.42 5.97 11.29
N ILE A 152 6.15 5.62 11.13
CA ILE A 152 5.07 5.99 12.03
C ILE A 152 4.67 4.76 12.83
N LYS A 153 4.49 4.95 14.15
CA LYS A 153 3.89 3.95 15.04
C LYS A 153 2.42 4.27 15.29
N ILE A 154 1.57 3.26 15.31
CA ILE A 154 0.12 3.38 15.55
C ILE A 154 -0.37 2.23 16.43
N ARG A 155 -1.23 2.53 17.40
CA ARG A 155 -1.82 1.50 18.29
C ARG A 155 -2.59 0.47 17.47
N LYS A 156 -2.52 -0.81 17.87
CA LYS A 156 -3.16 -1.93 17.15
C LYS A 156 -4.65 -1.69 16.89
N GLU A 157 -5.41 -1.27 17.90
CA GLU A 157 -6.86 -1.08 17.78
C GLU A 157 -7.19 0.04 16.78
N LYS A 158 -6.39 1.11 16.80
CA LYS A 158 -6.53 2.23 15.87
C LYS A 158 -6.19 1.81 14.44
N MET A 159 -5.13 1.01 14.25
CA MET A 159 -4.76 0.48 12.95
C MET A 159 -5.84 -0.47 12.41
N GLU A 160 -6.36 -1.34 13.26
CA GLU A 160 -7.42 -2.29 12.90
C GLU A 160 -8.67 -1.57 12.40
N TYR A 161 -9.17 -0.60 13.16
CA TYR A 161 -10.31 0.22 12.72
C TYR A 161 -10.02 0.94 11.39
N SER A 162 -8.83 1.53 11.28
CA SER A 162 -8.36 2.28 10.10
C SER A 162 -8.23 1.42 8.84
N PHE A 163 -7.74 0.18 8.96
CA PHE A 163 -7.49 -0.76 7.86
C PHE A 163 -8.75 -1.54 7.45
N ASN A 164 -9.60 -1.90 8.43
CA ASN A 164 -10.85 -2.60 8.15
C ASN A 164 -11.84 -1.70 7.40
N SER A 165 -11.89 -0.41 7.73
CA SER A 165 -12.84 0.56 7.16
C SER A 165 -12.88 0.63 5.62
N PRO A 166 -11.74 0.70 4.89
CA PRO A 166 -11.72 0.66 3.42
C PRO A 166 -11.80 -0.74 2.81
N GLY A 167 -12.05 -1.78 3.62
CA GLY A 167 -12.24 -3.15 3.16
C GLY A 167 -10.94 -3.95 3.03
N ARG A 168 -10.01 -3.79 3.99
CA ARG A 168 -8.82 -4.67 4.16
C ARG A 168 -7.99 -4.85 2.89
N LYS A 169 -7.75 -3.78 2.13
CA LYS A 169 -7.00 -3.87 0.87
C LYS A 169 -5.51 -3.87 1.17
N CYS A 170 -4.78 -4.85 0.63
CA CYS A 170 -3.33 -4.91 0.80
C CYS A 170 -2.65 -5.62 -0.37
N ILE A 171 -1.36 -5.35 -0.53
CA ILE A 171 -0.49 -5.94 -1.55
C ILE A 171 0.81 -6.36 -0.86
N TYR A 172 1.30 -7.55 -1.15
CA TYR A 172 2.59 -8.03 -0.63
C TYR A 172 3.31 -8.87 -1.69
N VAL A 173 4.60 -9.11 -1.50
CA VAL A 173 5.34 -10.13 -2.26
C VAL A 173 5.20 -11.45 -1.51
N GLN A 174 4.72 -12.49 -2.19
CA GLN A 174 4.60 -13.83 -1.63
C GLN A 174 5.95 -14.24 -1.03
N PRO A 175 6.02 -14.52 0.28
CA PRO A 175 7.26 -15.01 0.86
C PRO A 175 7.62 -16.35 0.22
N HIS A 176 8.89 -16.52 -0.11
CA HIS A 176 9.39 -17.83 -0.50
C HIS A 176 9.35 -18.69 0.76
N SER A 177 8.58 -19.78 0.73
CA SER A 177 8.71 -20.81 1.75
C SER A 177 10.19 -21.17 1.84
N TYR A 178 10.80 -21.01 3.01
CA TYR A 178 12.08 -21.65 3.29
C TYR A 178 11.81 -23.16 3.34
N THR A 179 11.72 -23.80 2.17
CA THR A 179 11.90 -25.25 2.08
C THR A 179 13.36 -25.51 2.45
N ILE A 180 13.58 -26.48 3.32
CA ILE A 180 14.88 -26.84 3.92
C ILE A 180 15.97 -27.16 2.87
N GLU A 181 15.59 -27.33 1.60
CA GLU A 181 16.49 -27.60 0.47
C GLU A 181 17.58 -26.53 0.25
N ASN A 182 17.32 -25.25 0.54
CA ASN A 182 18.31 -24.18 0.34
C ASN A 182 19.44 -24.13 1.39
N GLN A 183 19.37 -24.93 2.47
CA GLN A 183 20.46 -25.03 3.45
C GLN A 183 21.48 -26.13 3.14
N GLN A 184 21.18 -27.08 2.26
CA GLN A 184 22.11 -28.14 1.88
C GLN A 184 23.06 -27.69 0.75
N GLN A 185 22.64 -26.75 -0.10
CA GLN A 185 23.43 -26.30 -1.24
C GLN A 185 24.53 -25.28 -0.90
N ASN A 186 24.44 -24.62 0.27
CA ASN A 186 25.44 -23.67 0.77
C ASN A 186 26.36 -24.25 1.88
N LYS A 187 26.33 -25.57 2.10
CA LYS A 187 27.24 -26.27 3.05
C LYS A 187 28.32 -27.12 2.34
N HIS A 188 28.41 -27.03 1.00
CA HIS A 188 29.33 -27.85 0.18
C HIS A 188 30.20 -27.05 -0.80
N THR A 189 30.42 -25.75 -0.56
CA THR A 189 31.45 -24.93 -1.24
C THR A 189 32.21 -24.11 -0.22
#